data_AF-A0A951J1H5-F1
#
_entry.id   AF-A0A951J1H5-F1
#
_cell.length_a   1.000
_cell.length_b   1.000
_cell.length_c   1.000
_cell.angle_alpha   90.00
_cell.angle_beta   90.00
_cell.angle_gamma   90.00
#
_symmetry.space_group_name_H-M   'P 1'
#
loop_
_entity.id
_entity.type
_entity.pdbx_description
1 polymer ?
#
loop_
_entity_poly.entity_id
_entity_poly.type
_entity_poly.pdbx_seq_one_letter_code
_entity_poly.pdbx_strand_id
1 'polypeptide(L)'
;MKKLLFSVVFICVAQFSFAQDAAFKGDMKKFMELSGQMSTFELLTKDIVDNIPDAKKADFQKELKTSLNGLMDKMADMYMTEFTHADVKEFIKFYETPAGKKLSSKTNVLFEKGQAIGQEWGMGLQGIMMKYME
;
A
#
# COMPACT_ATOMS: atom_id res chain seq x y z
N MET A 1 3.43 16.95 -46.11
CA MET A 1 4.45 16.93 -45.03
C MET A 1 3.95 17.55 -43.72
N LYS A 2 3.39 18.78 -43.70
CA LYS A 2 2.87 19.40 -42.46
C LYS A 2 1.78 18.56 -41.74
N LYS A 3 0.85 17.95 -42.48
CA LYS A 3 -0.20 17.08 -41.90
C LYS A 3 0.36 15.77 -41.30
N LEU A 4 1.38 15.20 -41.93
CA LEU A 4 2.11 14.02 -41.43
C LEU A 4 2.89 14.34 -40.15
N LEU A 5 3.50 15.52 -40.07
CA LEU A 5 4.23 15.97 -38.89
C LEU A 5 3.30 16.13 -37.67
N PHE A 6 2.10 16.71 -37.87
CA PHE A 6 1.09 16.84 -36.82
C PHE A 6 0.58 15.49 -36.31
N SER A 7 0.35 14.52 -37.21
CA SER A 7 -0.08 13.17 -36.81
C SER A 7 1.00 12.43 -36.01
N VAL A 8 2.28 12.58 -36.37
CA VAL A 8 3.39 11.98 -35.63
C VAL A 8 3.54 12.60 -34.24
N VAL A 9 3.43 13.93 -34.12
CA VAL A 9 3.49 14.62 -32.83
C VAL A 9 2.35 14.18 -31.91
N PHE A 10 1.12 14.05 -32.43
CA PHE A 10 -0.04 13.63 -31.64
C PHE A 10 0.10 12.19 -31.12
N ILE A 11 0.64 11.27 -31.94
CA ILE A 11 0.92 9.89 -31.52
C ILE A 11 2.00 9.87 -30.44
N CYS A 12 3.08 10.66 -30.58
CA CYS A 12 4.13 10.74 -29.57
C CYS A 12 3.59 11.23 -28.22
N VAL A 13 2.77 12.29 -28.19
CA VAL A 13 2.21 12.84 -26.93
C VAL A 13 1.36 11.81 -26.19
N ALA A 14 0.52 11.03 -26.89
CA ALA A 14 -0.28 9.99 -26.27
C ALA A 14 0.59 8.89 -25.62
N GLN A 15 1.68 8.49 -26.27
CA GLN A 15 2.61 7.49 -25.72
C GLN A 15 3.33 7.99 -24.46
N PHE A 16 3.65 9.30 -24.39
CA PHE A 16 4.27 9.89 -23.21
C PHE A 16 3.33 9.90 -22.00
N SER A 17 2.03 10.12 -22.19
CA SER A 17 1.05 10.07 -21.09
C SER A 17 0.95 8.65 -20.49
N PHE A 18 0.84 7.61 -21.32
CA PHE A 18 0.80 6.23 -20.83
C PHE A 18 2.09 5.81 -20.10
N ALA A 19 3.25 6.25 -20.59
CA ALA A 19 4.52 5.97 -19.94
C ALA A 19 4.65 6.66 -18.57
N GLN A 20 4.12 7.88 -18.44
CA GLN A 20 4.12 8.63 -17.20
C GLN A 20 3.23 7.97 -16.14
N ASP A 21 2.03 7.50 -16.51
CA ASP A 21 1.13 6.81 -15.59
C ASP A 21 1.71 5.49 -15.09
N ALA A 22 2.32 4.70 -15.99
CA ALA A 22 2.97 3.45 -15.61
C ALA A 22 4.15 3.67 -14.64
N ALA A 23 4.97 4.71 -14.89
CA ALA A 23 6.07 5.08 -14.00
C ALA A 23 5.55 5.58 -12.63
N PHE A 24 4.49 6.38 -12.64
CA PHE A 24 3.88 6.88 -11.40
C PHE A 24 3.31 5.74 -10.55
N LYS A 25 2.56 4.82 -11.17
CA LYS A 25 2.05 3.63 -10.49
C LYS A 25 3.17 2.73 -9.94
N GLY A 26 4.25 2.57 -10.72
CA GLY A 26 5.43 1.83 -10.28
C GLY A 26 6.07 2.42 -9.02
N ASP A 27 6.29 3.74 -9.00
CA ASP A 27 6.82 4.43 -7.82
C ASP A 27 5.84 4.37 -6.63
N MET A 28 4.53 4.49 -6.87
CA MET A 28 3.53 4.36 -5.81
C MET A 28 3.58 2.98 -5.15
N LYS A 29 3.68 1.91 -5.94
CA LYS A 29 3.83 0.55 -5.41
C LYS A 29 5.14 0.38 -4.63
N LYS A 30 6.24 0.95 -5.12
CA LYS A 30 7.52 0.97 -4.40
C LYS A 30 7.38 1.68 -3.05
N PHE A 31 6.69 2.80 -2.99
CA PHE A 31 6.40 3.49 -1.73
C PHE A 31 5.58 2.60 -0.77
N MET A 32 4.55 1.90 -1.25
CA MET A 32 3.73 1.00 -0.42
C MET A 32 4.54 -0.16 0.16
N GLU A 33 5.47 -0.71 -0.62
CA GLU A 33 6.42 -1.72 -0.16
C GLU A 33 7.36 -1.15 0.91
N LEU A 34 8.02 -0.03 0.61
CA LEU A 34 8.98 0.61 1.50
C LEU A 34 8.36 1.07 2.84
N SER A 35 7.09 1.48 2.83
CA SER A 35 6.37 1.93 4.03
C SER A 35 5.86 0.78 4.92
N GLY A 36 5.94 -0.47 4.45
CA GLY A 36 5.45 -1.63 5.20
C GLY A 36 3.93 -1.85 5.12
N GLN A 37 3.25 -1.23 4.15
CA GLN A 37 1.83 -1.50 3.92
C GLN A 37 1.63 -2.94 3.44
N MET A 38 2.47 -3.41 2.52
CA MET A 38 2.40 -4.79 2.03
C MET A 38 2.60 -5.81 3.17
N SER A 39 3.60 -5.59 4.04
CA SER A 39 3.86 -6.47 5.18
C SER A 39 2.72 -6.50 6.20
N THR A 40 1.96 -5.41 6.32
CA THR A 40 0.78 -5.34 7.18
C THR A 40 -0.33 -6.25 6.65
N PHE A 41 -0.60 -6.25 5.34
CA PHE A 41 -1.59 -7.16 4.76
C PHE A 41 -1.15 -8.62 4.84
N GLU A 42 0.14 -8.90 4.63
CA GLU A 42 0.68 -10.25 4.83
C GLU A 42 0.46 -10.72 6.28
N LEU A 43 0.71 -9.87 7.27
CA LEU A 43 0.44 -10.15 8.68
C LEU A 43 -1.05 -10.45 8.93
N LEU A 44 -1.97 -9.65 8.39
CA LEU A 44 -3.41 -9.87 8.54
C LEU A 44 -3.88 -11.20 7.94
N THR A 45 -3.19 -11.71 6.92
CA THR A 45 -3.51 -12.98 6.27
C THR A 45 -2.78 -14.17 6.88
N LYS A 46 -1.88 -13.94 7.84
CA LYS A 46 -1.03 -14.98 8.43
C LYS A 46 -1.85 -16.12 9.03
N ASP A 47 -2.86 -15.80 9.83
CA ASP A 47 -3.70 -16.82 10.47
C ASP A 47 -4.46 -17.66 9.43
N ILE A 48 -4.87 -17.05 8.31
CA ILE A 48 -5.53 -17.77 7.22
C ILE A 48 -4.55 -18.79 6.64
N VAL A 49 -3.32 -18.37 6.33
CA VAL A 49 -2.25 -19.24 5.80
C VAL A 49 -1.92 -20.37 6.77
N ASP A 50 -1.82 -20.07 8.06
CA ASP A 50 -1.45 -21.06 9.09
C ASP A 50 -2.51 -22.17 9.23
N ASN A 51 -3.77 -21.85 8.95
CA ASN A 51 -4.89 -22.80 8.96
C ASN A 51 -5.05 -23.63 7.66
N ILE A 52 -4.26 -23.37 6.62
CA ILE A 52 -4.29 -24.18 5.39
C ILE A 52 -3.52 -25.49 5.59
N PRO A 53 -4.07 -26.66 5.18
CA PRO A 53 -3.35 -27.92 5.22
C PRO A 53 -2.00 -27.85 4.51
N ASP A 54 -0.95 -28.43 5.10
CA ASP A 54 0.43 -28.30 4.59
C ASP A 54 0.58 -28.71 3.12
N ALA A 55 -0.14 -29.75 2.70
CA ALA A 55 -0.16 -30.23 1.32
C ALA A 55 -0.68 -29.20 0.29
N LYS A 56 -1.44 -28.19 0.73
CA LYS A 56 -2.02 -27.13 -0.11
C LYS A 56 -1.41 -25.75 0.15
N LYS A 57 -0.59 -25.63 1.19
CA LYS A 57 -0.11 -24.34 1.71
C LYS A 57 0.71 -23.56 0.68
N ALA A 58 1.57 -24.25 -0.08
CA ALA A 58 2.38 -23.61 -1.12
C ALA A 58 1.54 -23.02 -2.27
N ASP A 59 0.56 -23.78 -2.77
CA ASP A 59 -0.34 -23.30 -3.83
C ASP A 59 -1.20 -22.13 -3.34
N PHE A 60 -1.75 -22.25 -2.13
CA PHE A 60 -2.52 -21.18 -1.51
C PHE A 60 -1.69 -19.90 -1.34
N GLN A 61 -0.46 -19.99 -0.85
CA GLN A 61 0.43 -18.83 -0.69
C GLN A 61 0.71 -18.14 -2.04
N LYS A 62 0.83 -18.91 -3.13
CA LYS A 62 1.02 -18.36 -4.47
C LYS A 62 -0.22 -17.59 -4.95
N GLU A 63 -1.41 -18.16 -4.75
CA GLU A 63 -2.67 -17.50 -5.08
C GLU A 63 -2.89 -16.24 -4.23
N LEU A 64 -2.63 -16.35 -2.92
CA LEU A 64 -2.71 -15.24 -1.98
C LEU A 64 -1.79 -14.09 -2.38
N LYS A 65 -0.53 -14.39 -2.73
CA LYS A 65 0.42 -13.38 -3.22
C LYS A 65 -0.08 -12.68 -4.48
N THR A 66 -0.70 -13.42 -5.40
CA THR A 66 -1.31 -12.85 -6.61
C THR A 66 -2.48 -11.93 -6.26
N SER A 67 -3.33 -12.34 -5.32
CA SER A 67 -4.43 -11.53 -4.80
C SER A 67 -3.93 -10.25 -4.12
N LEU A 68 -2.92 -10.34 -3.26
CA LEU A 68 -2.30 -9.20 -2.58
C LEU A 68 -1.66 -8.22 -3.57
N ASN A 69 -1.00 -8.71 -4.62
CA ASN A 69 -0.48 -7.85 -5.69
C ASN A 69 -1.61 -7.07 -6.39
N GLY A 70 -2.73 -7.73 -6.69
CA GLY A 70 -3.90 -7.07 -7.27
C GLY A 70 -4.55 -6.04 -6.33
N LEU A 71 -4.52 -6.28 -5.01
CA LEU A 71 -4.92 -5.29 -4.01
C LEU A 71 -3.97 -4.07 -4.04
N MET A 72 -2.65 -4.29 -4.06
CA MET A 72 -1.67 -3.20 -4.13
C MET A 72 -1.83 -2.38 -5.41
N ASP A 73 -2.16 -3.00 -6.54
CA ASP A 73 -2.44 -2.27 -7.78
C ASP A 73 -3.63 -1.31 -7.64
N LYS A 74 -4.73 -1.77 -7.02
CA LYS A 74 -5.92 -0.94 -6.79
C LYS A 74 -5.65 0.17 -5.77
N MET A 75 -4.88 -0.13 -4.72
CA MET A 75 -4.48 0.90 -3.77
C MET A 75 -3.60 1.94 -4.44
N ALA A 76 -2.66 1.53 -5.28
CA ALA A 76 -1.80 2.47 -6.00
C ALA A 76 -2.63 3.41 -6.89
N ASP A 77 -3.61 2.86 -7.63
CA ASP A 77 -4.54 3.68 -8.43
C ASP A 77 -5.29 4.70 -7.58
N MET A 78 -5.77 4.30 -6.39
CA MET A 78 -6.44 5.21 -5.46
C MET A 78 -5.48 6.28 -4.92
N TYR A 79 -4.27 5.94 -4.48
CA TYR A 79 -3.34 6.97 -3.97
C TYR A 79 -2.92 7.95 -5.06
N MET A 80 -2.86 7.52 -6.34
CA MET A 80 -2.55 8.39 -7.47
C MET A 80 -3.65 9.44 -7.75
N THR A 81 -4.86 9.30 -7.19
CA THR A 81 -5.89 10.35 -7.26
C THR A 81 -5.67 11.46 -6.23
N GLU A 82 -4.95 11.16 -5.15
CA GLU A 82 -4.75 12.08 -4.01
C GLU A 82 -3.36 12.72 -3.98
N PHE A 83 -2.36 12.06 -4.56
CA PHE A 83 -0.96 12.50 -4.54
C PHE A 83 -0.43 12.74 -5.93
N THR A 84 0.56 13.63 -6.05
CA THR A 84 1.32 13.77 -7.30
C THR A 84 2.49 12.79 -7.35
N HIS A 85 3.02 12.54 -8.54
CA HIS A 85 4.23 11.74 -8.70
C HIS A 85 5.44 12.33 -7.96
N ALA A 86 5.52 13.66 -7.84
CA ALA A 86 6.58 14.33 -7.10
C ALA A 86 6.50 14.03 -5.59
N ASP A 87 5.30 14.06 -5.01
CA ASP A 87 5.09 13.72 -3.60
C ASP A 87 5.56 12.31 -3.30
N VAL A 88 5.17 11.35 -4.15
CA VAL A 88 5.57 9.95 -3.99
C VAL A 88 7.07 9.75 -4.08
N LYS A 89 7.77 10.48 -4.95
CA LYS A 89 9.24 10.42 -5.01
C LYS A 89 9.87 10.92 -3.70
N GLU A 90 9.33 11.97 -3.09
CA GLU A 90 9.80 12.42 -1.79
C GLU A 90 9.45 11.43 -0.67
N PHE A 91 8.30 10.75 -0.73
CA PHE A 91 7.98 9.67 0.21
C PHE A 91 8.99 8.52 0.11
N ILE A 92 9.29 8.05 -1.11
CA ILE A 92 10.30 7.00 -1.35
C ILE A 92 11.64 7.43 -0.76
N LYS A 93 12.10 8.65 -1.07
CA LYS A 93 13.36 9.19 -0.57
C LYS A 93 13.41 9.22 0.95
N PHE A 94 12.33 9.60 1.63
CA PHE A 94 12.23 9.52 3.08
C PHE A 94 12.37 8.07 3.58
N TYR A 95 11.63 7.12 3.01
CA TYR A 95 11.68 5.72 3.42
C TYR A 95 13.01 5.03 3.10
N GLU A 96 13.80 5.56 2.17
CA GLU A 96 15.16 5.10 1.88
C GLU A 96 16.20 5.56 2.92
N THR A 97 15.90 6.59 3.73
CA THR A 97 16.77 7.05 4.83
C THR A 97 16.87 6.02 5.97
N PRO A 98 17.91 6.10 6.82
CA PRO A 98 18.00 5.23 8.00
C PRO A 98 16.78 5.34 8.94
N ALA A 99 16.22 6.54 9.11
CA ALA A 99 15.04 6.75 9.94
C ALA A 99 13.78 6.13 9.30
N GLY A 100 13.58 6.32 8.00
CA GLY A 100 12.46 5.73 7.25
C GLY A 100 12.49 4.21 7.23
N LYS A 101 13.67 3.61 6.98
CA LYS A 101 13.88 2.15 7.09
C LYS A 101 13.61 1.64 8.50
N LYS A 102 14.07 2.37 9.53
CA LYS A 102 13.79 2.02 10.92
C LYS A 102 12.29 2.06 11.21
N LEU A 103 11.58 3.09 10.74
CA LEU A 103 10.13 3.18 10.90
C LEU A 103 9.42 2.00 10.24
N SER A 104 9.73 1.72 8.98
CA SER A 104 9.17 0.57 8.23
C SER A 104 9.42 -0.77 8.94
N SER A 105 10.63 -0.99 9.45
CA SER A 105 10.97 -2.21 10.21
C SER A 105 10.19 -2.36 11.53
N LYS A 106 9.58 -1.28 12.01
CA LYS A 106 8.79 -1.26 13.24
C LYS A 106 7.29 -1.23 12.98
N THR A 107 6.82 -1.11 11.73
CA THR A 107 5.40 -1.02 11.37
C THR A 107 4.57 -2.14 12.03
N ASN A 108 4.96 -3.40 11.88
CA ASN A 108 4.22 -4.53 12.46
C ASN A 108 4.22 -4.50 14.01
N VAL A 109 5.36 -4.18 14.63
CA VAL A 109 5.47 -4.06 16.10
C VAL A 109 4.61 -2.91 16.63
N LEU A 110 4.58 -1.79 15.92
CA LEU A 110 3.75 -0.64 16.27
C LEU A 110 2.27 -0.96 16.08
N PHE A 111 1.91 -1.71 15.03
CA PHE A 111 0.55 -2.18 14.79
C PHE A 111 0.05 -3.07 15.94
N GLU A 112 0.82 -4.09 16.33
CA GLU A 112 0.48 -4.98 17.45
C GLU A 112 0.32 -4.21 18.78
N LYS A 113 1.27 -3.32 19.10
CA LYS A 113 1.20 -2.48 20.30
C LYS A 113 0.02 -1.51 20.25
N GLY A 114 -0.26 -0.95 19.07
CA GLY A 114 -1.37 -0.04 18.84
C GLY A 114 -2.72 -0.72 19.06
N GLN A 115 -2.87 -2.00 18.69
CA GLN A 115 -4.09 -2.75 18.99
C GLN A 115 -4.37 -2.85 20.49
N ALA A 116 -3.34 -3.18 21.30
CA ALA A 116 -3.51 -3.26 22.76
C ALA A 116 -3.90 -1.91 23.38
N ILE A 117 -3.25 -0.82 22.95
CA ILE A 117 -3.58 0.54 23.39
C ILE A 117 -5.02 0.91 22.99
N GLY A 118 -5.43 0.58 21.76
CA GLY A 118 -6.78 0.84 21.25
C GLY A 118 -7.85 0.08 22.02
N GLN A 119 -7.58 -1.17 22.41
CA GLN A 119 -8.47 -1.97 23.26
C GLN A 119 -8.64 -1.33 24.64
N GLU A 120 -7.54 -0.89 25.27
CA GLU A 120 -7.57 -0.20 26.56
C GLU A 120 -8.41 1.08 26.50
N TRP A 121 -8.17 1.92 25.48
CA TRP A 121 -8.96 3.12 25.27
C TRP A 121 -10.44 2.83 25.03
N GLY A 122 -10.76 1.77 24.27
CA GLY A 122 -12.14 1.34 23.99
C GLY A 122 -12.92 0.97 25.26
N MET A 123 -12.28 0.30 26.23
CA MET A 123 -12.88 0.02 27.54
C MET A 123 -13.16 1.32 28.32
N GLY A 124 -12.23 2.28 28.29
CA GLY A 124 -12.44 3.59 28.89
C GLY A 124 -13.60 4.36 28.26
N LEU A 125 -13.74 4.28 26.93
CA LEU A 125 -14.82 4.91 26.19
C LEU A 125 -16.20 4.35 26.55
N GLN A 126 -16.32 3.04 26.79
CA GLN A 126 -17.57 2.43 27.28
C GLN A 126 -18.02 3.07 28.60
N GLY A 127 -17.09 3.33 29.51
CA GLY A 127 -17.36 4.04 30.76
C GLY A 127 -17.88 5.47 30.55
N ILE A 128 -17.34 6.18 29.55
CA ILE A 128 -17.84 7.52 29.18
C ILE A 128 -19.25 7.40 28.62
N MET A 129 -19.51 6.48 27.68
CA MET A 129 -20.82 6.32 27.05
C MET A 129 -21.92 5.99 28.07
N MET A 130 -21.65 5.12 29.04
CA MET A 130 -22.62 4.77 30.09
C MET A 130 -23.10 6.00 30.88
N LYS A 131 -22.24 7.00 31.12
CA LYS A 131 -22.63 8.25 31.83
C LYS A 131 -23.65 9.10 31.08
N TYR A 132 -23.78 8.92 29.77
CA TYR A 132 -24.69 9.68 28.91
C TYR A 132 -25.88 8.83 28.40
N MET A 133 -25.94 7.55 28.80
CA MET A 133 -27.10 6.68 28.53
C MET A 133 -28.07 6.61 29.73
N GLU A 134 -27.69 7.20 30.87
CA GLU A 134 -28.59 7.55 31.98
C GLU A 134 -29.28 8.89 31.73
#